data_AF-A0A1B1ZN71-F1
#
_entry.id   AF-A0A1B1ZN71-F1
#
_cell.length_a   1.000
_cell.length_b   1.000
_cell.length_c   1.000
_cell.angle_alpha   90.00
_cell.angle_beta   90.00
_cell.angle_gamma   90.00
#
_symmetry.space_group_name_H-M   'P 1'
#
loop_
_entity.id
_entity.type
_entity.pdbx_description
1 polymer ?
#
loop_
_entity_poly.entity_id
_entity_poly.type
_entity_poly.pdbx_seq_one_letter_code
_entity_poly.pdbx_strand_id
1 'polypeptide(L)'
;MTSPGPAGPTLGEVVAELGPAAVEVLTGGAGLGRVPGELVLHGAGEPLTPVDGGLLLLAGALPPGGPVADVVAGVAAAGYDALALKALGADLTGLRDAAAAAGLAVLRVADGMDWRHLENLLLLARADPGGDTPARYAEIGLGDLFALADTIADAVGGAVAVEDPHGRMLAYSHHPRHEIDEVRRLGILGRRTPHYSTTAQSYHRATRAERAVPVPAGEPGVADRIVAPVRSGPVAGCWAWSG
;
A
#
# COMPACT_ATOMS: atom_id res chain seq x y z
N MET A 1 29.23 -22.55 -7.04
CA MET A 1 28.47 -21.51 -7.76
C MET A 1 27.06 -21.53 -7.21
N THR A 2 26.80 -20.70 -6.21
CA THR A 2 25.46 -20.50 -5.64
C THR A 2 24.67 -19.68 -6.66
N SER A 3 23.56 -20.22 -7.18
CA SER A 3 22.63 -19.42 -7.99
C SER A 3 22.17 -18.24 -7.12
N PRO A 4 22.13 -16.99 -7.64
CA PRO A 4 21.47 -15.92 -6.91
C PRO A 4 20.01 -16.36 -6.67
N GLY A 5 19.55 -16.26 -5.43
CA GLY A 5 18.14 -16.51 -5.09
C GLY A 5 17.24 -15.59 -5.95
N PRO A 6 15.94 -15.92 -6.10
CA PRO A 6 15.04 -15.04 -6.83
C PRO A 6 15.10 -13.65 -6.19
N ALA A 7 15.42 -12.64 -7.01
CA ALA A 7 15.37 -11.25 -6.57
C ALA A 7 13.92 -10.93 -6.16
N GLY A 8 13.74 -10.17 -5.08
CA GLY A 8 12.41 -9.73 -4.63
C GLY A 8 11.64 -8.94 -5.70
N PRO A 9 10.36 -8.64 -5.48
CA PRO A 9 9.55 -7.92 -6.46
C PRO A 9 10.12 -6.52 -6.72
N THR A 10 10.03 -6.08 -7.96
CA THR A 10 10.39 -4.73 -8.40
C THR A 10 9.41 -3.69 -7.84
N LEU A 11 9.84 -2.42 -7.75
CA LEU A 11 8.97 -1.33 -7.28
C LEU A 11 7.71 -1.20 -8.15
N GLY A 12 7.82 -1.43 -9.46
CA GLY A 12 6.69 -1.42 -10.38
C GLY A 12 5.68 -2.52 -10.08
N GLU A 13 6.14 -3.74 -9.79
CA GLU A 13 5.27 -4.84 -9.35
C GLU A 13 4.60 -4.49 -8.03
N VAL A 14 5.35 -4.03 -7.02
CA VAL A 14 4.77 -3.66 -5.72
C VAL A 14 3.73 -2.54 -5.87
N VAL A 15 3.97 -1.52 -6.68
CA VAL A 15 3.00 -0.43 -6.89
C VAL A 15 1.78 -0.91 -7.68
N ALA A 16 1.95 -1.80 -8.65
CA ALA A 16 0.82 -2.42 -9.35
C ALA A 16 -0.06 -3.22 -8.39
N GLU A 17 0.56 -3.99 -7.50
CA GLU A 17 -0.11 -4.72 -6.41
C GLU A 17 -0.73 -3.80 -5.37
N LEU A 18 -0.23 -2.58 -5.15
CA LEU A 18 -0.89 -1.63 -4.24
C LEU A 18 -2.11 -0.95 -4.87
N GLY A 19 -2.21 -0.94 -6.20
CA GLY A 19 -3.30 -0.33 -6.94
C GLY A 19 -3.36 1.22 -6.89
N PRO A 20 -4.06 1.84 -7.86
CA PRO A 20 -4.10 3.30 -8.01
C PRO A 20 -4.88 4.03 -6.90
N ALA A 21 -5.66 3.30 -6.10
CA ALA A 21 -6.35 3.86 -4.94
C ALA A 21 -5.38 4.23 -3.81
N ALA A 22 -4.24 3.53 -3.71
CA ALA A 22 -3.19 3.82 -2.73
C ALA A 22 -2.03 4.61 -3.34
N VAL A 23 -1.51 4.15 -4.49
CA VAL A 23 -0.33 4.71 -5.14
C VAL A 23 -0.52 4.73 -6.67
N GLU A 24 -0.42 5.90 -7.26
CA GLU A 24 -0.47 6.09 -8.71
C GLU A 24 0.94 6.38 -9.25
N VAL A 25 1.36 5.70 -10.31
CA VAL A 25 2.59 6.03 -11.03
C VAL A 25 2.35 7.27 -11.90
N LEU A 26 3.01 8.39 -11.60
CA LEU A 26 2.91 9.61 -12.39
C LEU A 26 3.89 9.61 -13.56
N THR A 27 5.10 9.08 -13.34
CA THR A 27 6.13 8.92 -14.37
C THR A 27 6.81 7.56 -14.24
N GLY A 28 7.08 6.94 -15.38
CA GLY A 28 7.98 5.80 -15.46
C GLY A 28 9.43 6.20 -15.21
N GLY A 29 10.28 5.21 -14.96
CA GLY A 29 11.72 5.39 -14.79
C GLY A 29 12.40 4.05 -14.54
N ALA A 30 13.72 4.00 -14.67
CA ALA A 30 14.49 2.77 -14.42
C ALA A 30 14.27 2.24 -13.00
N GLY A 31 13.97 3.11 -12.05
CA GLY A 31 13.64 2.76 -10.66
C GLY A 31 12.43 1.84 -10.50
N LEU A 32 11.45 1.86 -11.41
CA LEU A 32 10.31 0.93 -11.34
C LEU A 32 10.70 -0.51 -11.64
N GLY A 33 11.74 -0.74 -12.46
CA GLY A 33 12.22 -2.07 -12.80
C GLY A 33 13.23 -2.65 -11.80
N ARG A 34 13.45 -1.97 -10.67
CA ARG A 34 14.42 -2.37 -9.64
C ARG A 34 13.69 -2.83 -8.39
N VAL A 35 14.28 -3.79 -7.68
CA VAL A 35 13.85 -4.11 -6.31
C VAL A 35 13.97 -2.82 -5.47
N PRO A 36 12.96 -2.45 -4.67
CA PRO A 36 13.04 -1.25 -3.86
C PRO A 36 14.31 -1.26 -3.01
N GLY A 37 15.16 -0.25 -3.23
CA GLY A 37 16.39 -0.01 -2.48
C GLY A 37 16.10 0.54 -1.08
N GLU A 38 16.97 1.40 -0.56
CA GLU A 38 16.73 2.06 0.72
C GLU A 38 15.43 2.88 0.68
N LEU A 39 14.60 2.76 1.73
CA LEU A 39 13.41 3.60 1.91
C LEU A 39 13.80 4.75 2.84
N VAL A 40 13.72 5.98 2.35
CA VAL A 40 14.10 7.16 3.13
C VAL A 40 12.88 8.05 3.32
N LEU A 41 12.45 8.23 4.56
CA LEU A 41 11.43 9.22 4.91
C LEU A 41 12.09 10.58 5.08
N HIS A 42 11.67 11.58 4.32
CA HIS A 42 12.24 12.92 4.35
C HIS A 42 11.23 13.94 4.87
N GLY A 43 11.57 14.57 6.01
CA GLY A 43 10.78 15.64 6.61
C GLY A 43 11.03 16.99 5.95
N ALA A 44 10.02 17.85 5.99
CA ALA A 44 10.15 19.22 5.48
C ALA A 44 11.25 20.00 6.23
N GLY A 45 12.22 20.53 5.47
CA GLY A 45 13.32 21.35 6.01
C GLY A 45 14.52 20.54 6.51
N GLU A 46 14.49 19.22 6.41
CA GLU A 46 15.64 18.37 6.70
C GLU A 46 16.63 18.37 5.53
N PRO A 47 17.93 18.13 5.76
CA PRO A 47 18.86 17.90 4.67
C PRO A 47 18.54 16.57 3.98
N LEU A 48 18.66 16.53 2.64
CA LEU A 48 18.47 15.30 1.89
C LEU A 48 19.75 14.43 1.99
N THR A 49 19.60 13.22 2.50
CA THR A 49 20.69 12.23 2.57
C THR A 49 20.95 11.62 1.20
N PRO A 50 22.19 11.64 0.67
CA PRO A 50 22.54 10.93 -0.56
C PRO A 50 22.51 9.41 -0.39
N VAL A 51 22.04 8.69 -1.41
CA VAL A 51 21.97 7.22 -1.46
C VAL A 51 22.48 6.70 -2.81
N ASP A 52 22.72 5.40 -2.92
CA ASP A 52 23.05 4.72 -4.20
C ASP A 52 21.89 3.80 -4.59
N GLY A 53 20.80 4.40 -5.08
CA GLY A 53 19.55 3.70 -5.40
C GLY A 53 18.62 3.54 -4.20
N GLY A 54 17.45 4.18 -4.26
CA GLY A 54 16.46 4.15 -3.20
C GLY A 54 15.15 4.83 -3.58
N LEU A 55 14.16 4.71 -2.70
CA LEU A 55 12.87 5.37 -2.79
C LEU A 55 12.76 6.42 -1.68
N LEU A 56 12.65 7.70 -2.09
CA LEU A 56 12.38 8.80 -1.17
C LEU A 56 10.87 8.92 -0.92
N LEU A 57 10.46 8.85 0.34
CA LEU A 57 9.13 9.20 0.80
C LEU A 57 9.14 10.66 1.29
N LEU A 58 8.66 11.57 0.46
CA LEU A 58 8.62 13.00 0.79
C LEU A 58 7.45 13.29 1.74
N ALA A 59 7.73 13.23 3.03
CA ALA A 59 6.77 13.52 4.11
C ALA A 59 6.65 15.05 4.32
N GLY A 60 6.09 15.72 3.32
CA GLY A 60 5.86 17.15 3.34
C GLY A 60 5.10 17.61 2.10
N ALA A 61 4.57 18.83 2.15
CA ALA A 61 4.05 19.47 0.94
C ALA A 61 5.23 19.93 0.08
N LEU A 62 5.05 19.86 -1.24
CA LEU A 62 5.93 20.59 -2.15
C LEU A 62 5.87 22.09 -1.79
N PRO A 63 7.00 22.82 -1.86
CA PRO A 63 7.01 24.23 -1.50
C PRO A 63 6.00 25.00 -2.35
N PRO A 64 5.06 25.75 -1.75
CA PRO A 64 4.03 26.46 -2.49
C PRO A 64 4.65 27.50 -3.41
N GLY A 65 4.41 27.38 -4.72
CA GLY A 65 4.99 28.25 -5.74
C GLY A 65 6.50 28.07 -6.00
N GLY A 66 7.15 27.09 -5.36
CA GLY A 66 8.54 26.73 -5.64
C GLY A 66 8.65 25.83 -6.88
N PRO A 67 9.78 25.84 -7.61
CA PRO A 67 9.92 25.04 -8.81
C PRO A 67 9.96 23.55 -8.45
N VAL A 68 8.92 22.80 -8.81
CA VAL A 68 8.86 21.34 -8.65
C VAL A 68 10.07 20.66 -9.31
N ALA A 69 10.59 21.26 -10.38
CA ALA A 69 11.79 20.81 -11.07
C ALA A 69 13.04 20.78 -10.17
N ASP A 70 13.20 21.73 -9.25
CA ASP A 70 14.36 21.80 -8.36
C ASP A 70 14.33 20.66 -7.33
N VAL A 71 13.13 20.32 -6.83
CA VAL A 71 12.94 19.17 -5.94
C VAL A 71 13.32 17.88 -6.66
N VAL A 72 12.78 17.66 -7.87
CA VAL A 72 13.08 16.47 -8.67
C VAL A 72 14.58 16.37 -8.99
N ALA A 73 15.20 17.47 -9.43
CA ALA A 73 16.61 17.51 -9.76
C ALA A 73 17.48 17.24 -8.52
N GLY A 74 17.13 17.81 -7.37
CA GLY A 74 17.81 17.56 -6.10
C GLY A 74 17.72 16.09 -5.66
N VAL A 75 16.55 15.47 -5.82
CA VAL A 75 16.33 14.05 -5.50
C VAL A 75 17.12 13.13 -6.44
N ALA A 76 17.08 13.38 -7.75
CA ALA A 76 17.87 12.61 -8.71
C ALA A 76 19.39 12.78 -8.48
N ALA A 77 19.85 14.01 -8.19
CA ALA A 77 21.25 14.30 -7.90
C ALA A 77 21.74 13.64 -6.60
N ALA A 78 20.84 13.39 -5.65
CA ALA A 78 21.12 12.64 -4.42
C ALA A 78 21.13 11.12 -4.62
N GLY A 79 20.91 10.62 -5.84
CA GLY A 79 21.07 9.21 -6.21
C GLY A 79 19.83 8.34 -5.98
N TYR A 80 18.66 8.95 -5.78
CA TYR A 80 17.40 8.21 -5.67
C TYR A 80 16.90 7.73 -7.04
N ASP A 81 16.29 6.55 -7.05
CA ASP A 81 15.69 5.93 -8.24
C ASP A 81 14.19 6.28 -8.36
N ALA A 82 13.56 6.61 -7.23
CA ALA A 82 12.15 6.96 -7.18
C ALA A 82 11.81 7.99 -6.08
N LEU A 83 10.75 8.76 -6.32
CA LEU A 83 10.17 9.73 -5.39
C LEU A 83 8.68 9.43 -5.19
N ALA A 84 8.28 9.19 -3.95
CA ALA A 84 6.88 9.13 -3.54
C ALA A 84 6.49 10.44 -2.83
N LEU A 85 5.39 11.04 -3.27
CA LEU A 85 4.86 12.28 -2.70
C LEU A 85 3.35 12.24 -2.61
N LYS A 86 2.79 13.10 -1.77
CA LYS A 86 1.36 13.42 -1.75
C LYS A 86 1.12 14.72 -2.49
N ALA A 87 -0.02 14.83 -3.17
CA ALA A 87 -0.36 16.06 -3.88
C ALA A 87 -0.73 17.15 -2.90
N LEU A 88 -1.58 16.85 -1.89
CA LEU A 88 -2.05 17.80 -0.88
C LEU A 88 -2.57 19.12 -1.48
N GLY A 89 -3.24 19.03 -2.63
CA GLY A 89 -3.75 20.18 -3.38
C GLY A 89 -2.72 20.94 -4.23
N ALA A 90 -1.46 20.51 -4.29
CA ALA A 90 -0.45 21.07 -5.16
C ALA A 90 -0.70 20.71 -6.64
N ASP A 91 -0.35 21.64 -7.54
CA ASP A 91 -0.32 21.37 -8.98
C ASP A 91 0.93 20.55 -9.35
N LEU A 92 0.71 19.36 -9.91
CA LEU A 92 1.76 18.43 -10.33
C LEU A 92 2.04 18.48 -11.83
N THR A 93 1.46 19.42 -12.58
CA THR A 93 1.57 19.47 -14.05
C THR A 93 3.02 19.55 -14.54
N GLY A 94 3.89 20.29 -13.83
CA GLY A 94 5.33 20.38 -14.15
C GLY A 94 6.21 19.27 -13.57
N LEU A 95 5.67 18.43 -12.67
CA LEU A 95 6.41 17.35 -12.03
C LEU A 95 6.80 16.26 -13.03
N ARG A 96 5.86 15.91 -13.93
CA ARG A 96 6.04 14.80 -14.87
C ARG A 96 7.20 15.07 -15.84
N ASP A 97 7.23 16.26 -16.43
CA ASP A 97 8.28 16.63 -17.39
C ASP A 97 9.66 16.71 -16.73
N ALA A 98 9.73 17.30 -15.52
CA ALA A 98 10.97 17.36 -14.77
C ALA A 98 11.48 15.96 -14.39
N ALA A 99 10.59 15.08 -13.95
CA ALA A 99 10.92 13.71 -13.56
C ALA A 99 11.38 12.87 -14.75
N ALA A 100 10.70 12.99 -15.90
CA ALA A 100 11.11 12.33 -17.14
C ALA A 100 12.50 12.79 -17.59
N ALA A 101 12.78 14.11 -17.53
CA ALA A 101 14.09 14.66 -17.88
C ALA A 101 15.21 14.19 -16.93
N ALA A 102 14.89 13.99 -15.65
CA ALA A 102 15.82 13.49 -14.63
C ALA A 102 15.93 11.96 -14.58
N GLY A 103 15.09 11.22 -15.32
CA GLY A 103 15.03 9.75 -15.25
C GLY A 103 14.47 9.19 -13.94
N LEU A 104 13.80 10.03 -13.13
CA LEU A 104 13.28 9.69 -11.81
C LEU A 104 11.85 9.14 -11.91
N ALA A 105 11.60 7.96 -11.35
CA ALA A 105 10.24 7.46 -11.22
C ALA A 105 9.49 8.26 -10.14
N VAL A 106 8.27 8.71 -10.42
CA VAL A 106 7.48 9.48 -9.45
C VAL A 106 6.15 8.81 -9.17
N LEU A 107 5.88 8.63 -7.88
CA LEU A 107 4.69 7.99 -7.33
C LEU A 107 3.84 9.03 -6.59
N ARG A 108 2.56 9.15 -6.96
CA ARG A 108 1.57 9.89 -6.19
C ARG A 108 0.92 8.96 -5.18
N VAL A 109 1.26 9.15 -3.92
CA VAL A 109 0.58 8.51 -2.81
C VAL A 109 -0.72 9.25 -2.55
N ALA A 110 -1.82 8.51 -2.34
CA ALA A 110 -3.09 9.11 -1.98
C ALA A 110 -2.95 9.97 -0.72
N ASP A 111 -3.51 11.18 -0.72
CA ASP A 111 -3.31 12.16 0.37
C ASP A 111 -3.70 11.60 1.74
N GLY A 112 -4.75 10.77 1.77
CA GLY A 112 -5.26 10.13 2.97
C GLY A 112 -4.46 8.93 3.49
N MET A 113 -3.49 8.42 2.73
CA MET A 113 -2.66 7.25 3.05
C MET A 113 -1.71 7.56 4.22
N ASP A 114 -1.64 6.71 5.23
CA ASP A 114 -0.63 6.85 6.28
C ASP A 114 0.77 6.48 5.78
N TRP A 115 1.79 7.31 6.06
CA TRP A 115 3.16 7.08 5.61
C TRP A 115 3.77 5.82 6.21
N ARG A 116 3.53 5.56 7.50
CA ARG A 116 4.02 4.34 8.15
C ARG A 116 3.33 3.12 7.59
N HIS A 117 2.05 3.21 7.23
CA HIS A 117 1.36 2.12 6.57
C HIS A 117 2.00 1.78 5.21
N LEU A 118 2.24 2.80 4.37
CA LEU A 118 2.92 2.62 3.09
C LEU A 118 4.32 2.03 3.27
N GLU A 119 5.11 2.58 4.20
CA GLU A 119 6.44 2.08 4.55
C GLU A 119 6.39 0.60 4.97
N ASN A 120 5.45 0.22 5.83
CA ASN A 120 5.28 -1.18 6.25
C ASN A 120 4.96 -2.10 5.06
N LEU A 121 4.09 -1.68 4.14
CA LEU A 121 3.76 -2.46 2.93
C LEU A 121 4.99 -2.61 2.02
N LEU A 122 5.74 -1.54 1.82
CA LEU A 122 6.98 -1.57 1.03
C LEU A 122 8.06 -2.44 1.69
N LEU A 123 8.22 -2.37 3.02
CA LEU A 123 9.16 -3.22 3.76
C LEU A 123 8.74 -4.70 3.71
N LEU A 124 7.44 -5.00 3.83
CA LEU A 124 6.93 -6.37 3.68
C LEU A 124 7.18 -6.90 2.27
N ALA A 125 7.02 -6.08 1.23
CA ALA A 125 7.32 -6.48 -0.13
C ALA A 125 8.82 -6.71 -0.39
N ARG A 126 9.70 -6.05 0.37
CA ARG A 126 11.16 -6.25 0.32
C ARG A 126 11.64 -7.46 1.12
N ALA A 127 10.86 -7.96 2.07
CA ALA A 127 11.28 -9.02 2.96
C ALA A 127 11.56 -10.30 2.15
N ASP A 128 12.78 -10.82 2.29
CA ASP A 128 13.20 -12.08 1.68
C ASP A 128 12.44 -13.24 2.37
N PRO A 129 11.74 -14.12 1.63
CA PRO A 129 11.12 -15.32 2.20
C PRO A 129 12.13 -16.26 2.90
N GLY A 130 13.45 -16.05 2.78
CA GLY A 130 14.51 -16.78 3.47
C GLY A 130 15.15 -16.11 4.69
N GLY A 131 14.70 -14.93 5.12
CA GLY A 131 15.33 -14.15 6.21
C GLY A 131 14.78 -14.41 7.62
N ASP A 132 15.66 -14.39 8.62
CA ASP A 132 15.44 -14.71 10.05
C ASP A 132 14.59 -13.64 10.82
N THR A 133 13.53 -13.13 10.19
CA THR A 133 12.68 -12.07 10.74
C THR A 133 11.50 -12.69 11.49
N PRO A 134 11.27 -12.38 12.79
CA PRO A 134 10.22 -13.02 13.60
C PRO A 134 8.82 -12.43 13.36
N ALA A 135 8.44 -12.23 12.10
CA ALA A 135 7.07 -11.94 11.71
C ALA A 135 6.67 -12.98 10.67
N ARG A 136 5.95 -14.03 11.08
CA ARG A 136 5.44 -15.12 10.21
C ARG A 136 4.45 -14.66 9.13
N TYR A 137 4.26 -13.35 8.99
CA TYR A 137 3.63 -12.71 7.83
C TYR A 137 4.62 -12.47 6.68
N ALA A 138 5.93 -12.55 6.93
CA ALA A 138 7.01 -12.39 5.94
C ALA A 138 7.18 -13.61 5.02
N GLU A 139 6.55 -14.76 5.34
CA GLU A 139 6.53 -15.93 4.45
C GLU A 139 5.56 -15.77 3.27
N ILE A 140 4.60 -14.85 3.38
CA ILE A 140 3.67 -14.52 2.30
C ILE A 140 4.05 -13.13 1.81
N GLY A 141 4.62 -13.04 0.62
CA GLY A 141 4.94 -11.75 0.02
C GLY A 141 3.68 -10.90 -0.12
N LEU A 142 3.81 -9.57 -0.07
CA LEU A 142 2.66 -8.68 -0.22
C LEU A 142 1.86 -8.98 -1.51
N GLY A 143 2.56 -9.31 -2.61
CA GLY A 143 1.94 -9.74 -3.87
C GLY A 143 1.13 -11.04 -3.75
N ASP A 144 1.55 -12.00 -2.92
CA ASP A 144 0.79 -13.24 -2.70
C ASP A 144 -0.52 -12.97 -1.94
N LEU A 145 -0.52 -12.01 -1.00
CA LEU A 145 -1.74 -11.61 -0.28
C LEU A 145 -2.74 -10.89 -1.19
N PHE A 146 -2.26 -10.04 -2.08
CA PHE A 146 -3.10 -9.35 -3.07
C PHE A 146 -3.67 -10.32 -4.12
N ALA A 147 -2.83 -11.18 -4.67
CA ALA A 147 -3.27 -12.26 -5.58
C ALA A 147 -4.28 -13.21 -4.91
N LEU A 148 -4.07 -13.53 -3.63
CA LEU A 148 -5.03 -14.30 -2.84
C LEU A 148 -6.36 -13.55 -2.69
N ALA A 149 -6.31 -12.26 -2.36
CA ALA A 149 -7.51 -11.45 -2.22
C ALA A 149 -8.31 -11.37 -3.53
N ASP A 150 -7.63 -11.18 -4.67
CA ASP A 150 -8.26 -11.22 -6.00
C ASP A 150 -8.86 -12.60 -6.32
N THR A 151 -8.14 -13.69 -6.03
CA THR A 151 -8.63 -15.05 -6.24
C THR A 151 -9.89 -15.34 -5.42
N ILE A 152 -9.91 -14.94 -4.15
CA ILE A 152 -11.09 -15.09 -3.29
C ILE A 152 -12.22 -14.20 -3.83
N ALA A 153 -11.91 -12.97 -4.26
CA ALA A 153 -12.90 -12.04 -4.80
C ALA A 153 -13.61 -12.58 -6.04
N ASP A 154 -12.85 -13.19 -6.97
CA ASP A 154 -13.41 -13.86 -8.15
C ASP A 154 -14.26 -15.07 -7.76
N ALA A 155 -13.86 -15.84 -6.74
CA ALA A 155 -14.60 -17.01 -6.29
C ALA A 155 -15.93 -16.64 -5.59
N VAL A 156 -15.94 -15.56 -4.79
CA VAL A 156 -17.12 -15.13 -4.03
C VAL A 156 -18.00 -14.13 -4.79
N GLY A 157 -17.51 -13.57 -5.89
CA GLY A 157 -18.24 -12.58 -6.69
C GLY A 157 -18.37 -11.21 -6.01
N GLY A 158 -17.45 -10.88 -5.10
CA GLY A 158 -17.47 -9.65 -4.32
C GLY A 158 -16.06 -9.19 -3.99
N ALA A 159 -15.90 -7.94 -3.55
CA ALA A 159 -14.60 -7.46 -3.10
C ALA A 159 -14.06 -8.35 -1.96
N VAL A 160 -12.75 -8.32 -1.73
CA VAL A 160 -12.12 -8.97 -0.58
C VAL A 160 -11.10 -8.03 0.03
N ALA A 161 -11.00 -8.07 1.35
CA ALA A 161 -9.91 -7.44 2.09
C ALA A 161 -9.33 -8.43 3.10
N VAL A 162 -8.03 -8.32 3.33
CA VAL A 162 -7.29 -9.03 4.37
C VAL A 162 -6.83 -7.99 5.37
N GLU A 163 -7.12 -8.20 6.65
CA GLU A 163 -6.78 -7.26 7.72
C GLU A 163 -6.03 -7.96 8.87
N ASP A 164 -5.18 -7.21 9.56
CA ASP A 164 -4.57 -7.63 10.82
C ASP A 164 -5.58 -7.55 11.99
N PRO A 165 -5.27 -8.12 13.17
CA PRO A 165 -6.16 -8.05 14.34
C PRO A 165 -6.58 -6.65 14.77
N HIS A 166 -5.78 -5.63 14.44
CA HIS A 166 -6.01 -4.24 14.80
C HIS A 166 -6.85 -3.49 13.76
N GLY A 167 -7.39 -4.19 12.75
CA GLY A 167 -8.20 -3.60 11.68
C GLY A 167 -7.35 -2.78 10.70
N ARG A 168 -6.06 -3.10 10.57
CA ARG A 168 -5.21 -2.54 9.51
C ARG A 168 -5.26 -3.45 8.29
N MET A 169 -5.58 -2.88 7.13
CA MET A 169 -5.59 -3.60 5.87
C MET A 169 -4.18 -4.07 5.52
N LEU A 170 -4.04 -5.34 5.14
CA LEU A 170 -2.81 -5.96 4.69
C LEU A 170 -2.82 -6.18 3.18
N ALA A 171 -3.98 -6.52 2.63
CA ALA A 171 -4.20 -6.66 1.19
C ALA A 171 -5.69 -6.48 0.86
N TYR A 172 -6.01 -6.23 -0.41
CA TYR A 172 -7.37 -6.11 -0.89
C TYR A 172 -7.47 -6.45 -2.38
N SER A 173 -8.62 -6.93 -2.84
CA SER A 173 -8.82 -7.22 -4.26
C SER A 173 -8.81 -5.92 -5.08
N HIS A 174 -8.22 -5.87 -6.27
CA HIS A 174 -8.14 -4.66 -7.11
C HIS A 174 -9.16 -4.63 -8.26
N HIS A 175 -10.04 -5.62 -8.35
CA HIS A 175 -10.95 -5.73 -9.49
C HIS A 175 -11.81 -4.46 -9.72
N PRO A 176 -11.78 -3.87 -10.94
CA PRO A 176 -12.58 -2.68 -11.28
C PRO A 176 -14.09 -2.88 -11.20
N ARG A 177 -14.55 -4.14 -11.24
CA ARG A 177 -15.96 -4.52 -11.20
C ARG A 177 -16.57 -4.37 -9.80
N HIS A 178 -15.75 -4.27 -8.75
CA HIS A 178 -16.22 -4.19 -7.37
C HIS A 178 -15.99 -2.78 -6.83
N GLU A 179 -17.08 -2.03 -6.62
CA GLU A 179 -17.02 -0.68 -6.09
C GLU A 179 -16.22 -0.60 -4.78
N ILE A 180 -15.48 0.50 -4.62
CA ILE A 180 -14.75 0.79 -3.40
C ILE A 180 -15.69 1.62 -2.51
N ASP A 181 -16.30 0.98 -1.52
CA ASP A 181 -17.07 1.71 -0.51
C ASP A 181 -16.16 2.55 0.41
N GLU A 182 -16.76 3.44 1.20
CA GLU A 182 -16.00 4.37 2.03
C GLU A 182 -15.13 3.65 3.07
N VAL A 183 -15.62 2.56 3.64
CA VAL A 183 -14.91 1.80 4.67
C VAL A 183 -13.69 1.10 4.08
N ARG A 184 -13.83 0.52 2.90
CA ARG A 184 -12.73 -0.08 2.13
C ARG A 184 -11.73 1.00 1.73
N ARG A 185 -12.19 2.15 1.24
CA ARG A 185 -11.33 3.29 0.92
C ARG A 185 -10.51 3.72 2.13
N LEU A 186 -11.12 3.83 3.31
CA LEU A 186 -10.42 4.20 4.54
C LEU A 186 -9.37 3.15 4.93
N GLY A 187 -9.71 1.86 4.85
CA GLY A 187 -8.79 0.74 5.10
C GLY A 187 -7.57 0.75 4.16
N ILE A 188 -7.77 0.92 2.85
CA ILE A 188 -6.71 1.03 1.83
C ILE A 188 -5.75 2.18 2.19
N LEU A 189 -6.29 3.29 2.69
CA LEU A 189 -5.51 4.46 3.09
C LEU A 189 -4.82 4.30 4.46
N GLY A 190 -4.77 3.08 5.01
CA GLY A 190 -4.15 2.80 6.30
C GLY A 190 -4.90 3.37 7.49
N ARG A 191 -6.12 3.86 7.28
CA ARG A 191 -7.00 4.27 8.37
C ARG A 191 -7.65 3.01 8.90
N ARG A 192 -7.74 2.89 10.23
CA ARG A 192 -8.48 1.77 10.84
C ARG A 192 -9.89 1.76 10.27
N THR A 193 -10.33 0.60 9.79
CA THR A 193 -11.71 0.36 9.39
C THR A 193 -12.60 0.93 10.50
N PRO A 194 -13.39 2.00 10.22
CA PRO A 194 -14.13 2.68 11.27
C PRO A 194 -14.99 1.67 12.03
N HIS A 195 -14.78 1.59 13.33
CA HIS A 195 -15.65 0.83 14.20
C HIS A 195 -16.96 1.60 14.33
N TYR A 196 -17.90 1.39 13.41
CA TYR A 196 -19.29 1.76 13.68
C TYR A 196 -19.75 1.02 14.94
N SER A 197 -20.69 1.61 15.66
CA SER A 197 -21.12 1.09 16.98
C SER A 197 -21.59 -0.38 16.92
N THR A 198 -22.16 -0.81 15.80
CA THR A 198 -22.54 -2.21 15.52
C THR A 198 -21.38 -3.07 15.01
N THR A 199 -20.35 -2.46 14.42
CA THR A 199 -19.19 -3.14 13.81
C THR A 199 -18.17 -3.61 14.83
N ALA A 200 -17.93 -2.90 15.95
CA ALA A 200 -16.93 -3.33 16.94
C ALA A 200 -17.30 -4.66 17.62
N GLN A 201 -18.56 -4.80 18.03
CA GLN A 201 -19.07 -6.03 18.63
C GLN A 201 -19.13 -7.17 17.59
N SER A 202 -19.54 -6.85 16.36
CA SER A 202 -19.56 -7.79 15.24
C SER A 202 -18.14 -8.26 14.85
N TYR A 203 -17.14 -7.38 14.90
CA TYR A 203 -15.72 -7.66 14.68
C TYR A 203 -15.16 -8.57 15.77
N HIS A 204 -15.42 -8.25 17.05
CA HIS A 204 -15.03 -9.09 18.17
C HIS A 204 -15.70 -10.47 18.14
N ARG A 205 -16.92 -10.56 17.60
CA ARG A 205 -17.62 -11.83 17.41
C ARG A 205 -17.02 -12.61 16.25
N ALA A 206 -16.77 -11.96 15.12
CA ALA A 206 -16.22 -12.57 13.91
C ALA A 206 -14.81 -13.13 14.12
N THR A 207 -13.93 -12.38 14.79
CA THR A 207 -12.56 -12.84 15.11
C THR A 207 -12.53 -14.09 16.00
N ARG A 208 -13.57 -14.31 16.81
CA ARG A 208 -13.74 -15.50 17.66
C ARG A 208 -14.58 -16.61 17.04
N ALA A 209 -15.22 -16.38 15.89
CA ALA A 209 -16.12 -17.35 15.28
C ALA A 209 -15.33 -18.49 14.62
N GLU A 210 -15.89 -19.70 14.57
CA GLU A 210 -15.24 -20.82 13.86
C GLU A 210 -15.52 -20.79 12.35
N ARG A 211 -16.51 -20.00 11.93
CA ARG A 211 -17.00 -19.91 10.55
C ARG A 211 -17.17 -18.45 10.16
N ALA A 212 -17.37 -18.24 8.85
CA ALA A 212 -17.73 -16.94 8.32
C ALA A 212 -19.02 -16.40 8.97
N VAL A 213 -19.03 -15.12 9.34
CA VAL A 213 -20.15 -14.46 10.02
C VAL A 213 -20.62 -13.25 9.21
N PRO A 214 -21.93 -13.11 8.93
CA PRO A 214 -22.46 -11.90 8.32
C PRO A 214 -22.39 -10.73 9.30
N VAL A 215 -21.99 -9.58 8.79
CA VAL A 215 -21.89 -8.29 9.48
C VAL A 215 -22.68 -7.29 8.64
N PRO A 216 -23.94 -7.02 9.00
CA PRO A 216 -24.79 -6.12 8.24
C PRO A 216 -24.29 -4.67 8.31
N ALA A 217 -24.61 -3.89 7.29
CA ALA A 217 -24.39 -2.47 7.23
C ALA A 217 -25.05 -1.80 8.44
N GLY A 218 -24.24 -1.12 9.25
CA GLY A 218 -24.72 -0.38 10.42
C GLY A 218 -25.17 1.04 10.10
N GLU A 219 -24.74 1.59 8.97
CA GLU A 219 -24.90 3.00 8.61
C GLU A 219 -25.02 3.19 7.08
N PRO A 220 -25.63 4.30 6.61
CA PRO A 220 -25.69 4.62 5.18
C PRO A 220 -24.30 4.76 4.56
N GLY A 221 -24.09 4.17 3.37
CA GLY A 221 -22.81 4.21 2.65
C GLY A 221 -21.82 3.12 3.06
N VAL A 222 -22.21 2.22 3.97
CA VAL A 222 -21.47 0.99 4.32
C VAL A 222 -22.20 -0.20 3.70
N ALA A 223 -21.47 -1.10 3.02
CA ALA A 223 -22.06 -2.33 2.51
C ALA A 223 -22.12 -3.44 3.56
N ASP A 224 -23.03 -4.40 3.35
CA ASP A 224 -23.06 -5.67 4.09
C ASP A 224 -21.77 -6.47 3.86
N ARG A 225 -21.33 -7.21 4.88
CA ARG A 225 -20.06 -7.94 4.86
C ARG A 225 -20.20 -9.34 5.39
N ILE A 226 -19.30 -10.22 4.96
CA ILE A 226 -19.07 -11.53 5.54
C ILE A 226 -17.63 -11.55 6.05
N VAL A 227 -17.43 -12.01 7.27
CA VAL A 227 -16.12 -12.02 7.92
C VAL A 227 -15.73 -13.45 8.21
N ALA A 228 -14.65 -13.90 7.61
CA ALA A 228 -14.07 -15.21 7.83
C ALA A 228 -12.75 -15.04 8.61
N PRO A 229 -12.63 -15.57 9.83
CA PRO A 229 -11.35 -15.57 10.53
C PRO A 229 -10.39 -16.53 9.84
N VAL A 230 -9.21 -16.05 9.47
CA VAL A 230 -8.11 -16.86 8.95
C VAL A 230 -7.17 -17.19 10.10
N ARG A 231 -6.97 -18.48 10.32
CA ARG A 231 -6.14 -19.00 11.42
C ARG A 231 -4.95 -19.74 10.85
N SER A 232 -3.83 -19.02 10.77
CA SER A 232 -2.49 -19.57 10.58
C SER A 232 -1.58 -18.81 11.56
N GLY A 233 -1.44 -19.29 12.80
CA GLY A 233 -0.80 -18.50 13.87
C GLY A 233 -1.66 -17.30 14.35
N PRO A 234 -1.09 -16.23 14.95
CA PRO A 234 -1.86 -15.11 15.49
C PRO A 234 -2.72 -14.47 14.37
N VAL A 235 -4.04 -14.49 14.61
CA VAL A 235 -5.18 -14.32 13.69
C VAL A 235 -5.00 -13.24 12.61
N ALA A 236 -5.37 -13.54 11.37
CA ALA A 236 -5.66 -12.55 10.33
C ALA A 236 -7.16 -12.62 9.99
N GLY A 237 -7.85 -11.50 9.80
CA GLY A 237 -9.26 -11.48 9.38
C GLY A 237 -9.36 -11.42 7.86
N CYS A 238 -10.13 -12.30 7.23
CA CYS A 238 -10.51 -12.18 5.82
C CYS A 238 -11.95 -11.69 5.73
N TRP A 239 -12.19 -10.74 4.83
CA TRP A 239 -13.47 -10.10 4.60
C TRP A 239 -13.92 -10.43 3.18
N ALA A 240 -15.07 -11.07 3.04
CA ALA A 240 -15.71 -11.37 1.77
C ALA A 240 -17.05 -10.64 1.70
N TRP A 241 -17.43 -10.19 0.51
CA TRP A 241 -18.62 -9.36 0.30
C TRP A 241 -19.66 -10.20 -0.43
N SER A 242 -20.94 -10.02 -0.11
CA SER A 242 -22.02 -10.50 -0.98
C SER A 242 -22.75 -9.28 -1.52
N GLY A 243 -22.92 -9.26 -2.85
CA GLY A 243 -23.97 -8.46 -3.47
C GLY A 243 -25.36 -9.02 -3.18
#